data_AF-W2YJI5-F1
#
_entry.id   AF-W2YJI5-F1
#
_cell.length_a   1.000
_cell.length_b   1.000
_cell.length_c   1.000
_cell.angle_alpha   90.00
_cell.angle_beta   90.00
_cell.angle_gamma   90.00
#
_symmetry.space_group_name_H-M   'P 1'
#
loop_
_entity.id
_entity.type
_entity.pdbx_description
1 polymer ?
#
loop_
_entity_poly.entity_id
_entity_poly.type
_entity_poly.pdbx_seq_one_letter_code
_entity_poly.pdbx_strand_id
1 'polypeptide(L)'
;MLYAATVTALTLAAVYADDFCDQWGTATTDNYILYNNLWGESYATSGSQCTGLDSSSGSTISWHTNWTWAGASSNVKSYANAALQFDAVQLSSISSIPTTMDYSLDYSDTIVADVS
;
A
#
# COMPACT_ATOMS: atom_id res chain seq x y z
N MET A 1 -45.94 -5.02 -32.41
CA MET A 1 -44.49 -5.12 -32.75
C MET A 1 -43.73 -4.33 -31.69
N LEU A 2 -43.43 -4.94 -30.54
CA LEU A 2 -42.65 -4.30 -29.48
C LEU A 2 -41.20 -4.75 -29.65
N TYR A 3 -40.28 -3.80 -29.88
CA TYR A 3 -38.84 -4.07 -29.80
C TYR A 3 -38.40 -3.81 -28.36
N ALA A 4 -37.98 -4.87 -27.65
CA ALA A 4 -37.29 -4.73 -26.38
C ALA A 4 -35.80 -4.49 -26.66
N ALA A 5 -35.30 -3.32 -26.26
CA ALA A 5 -33.87 -3.02 -26.31
C ALA A 5 -33.20 -3.61 -25.05
N THR A 6 -32.24 -4.51 -25.23
CA THR A 6 -31.42 -5.06 -24.15
C THR A 6 -30.25 -4.12 -23.87
N VAL A 7 -30.19 -3.56 -22.66
CA VAL A 7 -29.03 -2.80 -22.19
C VAL A 7 -28.03 -3.78 -21.58
N THR A 8 -26.84 -3.90 -22.18
CA THR A 8 -25.73 -4.69 -21.63
C THR A 8 -24.95 -3.79 -20.68
N ALA A 9 -24.98 -4.10 -19.38
CA ALA A 9 -24.11 -3.44 -18.42
C ALA A 9 -22.68 -3.97 -18.59
N LEU A 10 -21.71 -3.08 -18.89
CA LEU A 10 -20.29 -3.43 -18.80
C LEU A 10 -19.92 -3.51 -17.32
N THR A 11 -19.62 -4.72 -16.84
CA THR A 11 -18.94 -4.91 -15.58
C THR A 11 -17.47 -4.50 -15.77
N LEU A 12 -17.05 -3.35 -15.23
CA LEU A 12 -15.63 -3.08 -15.05
C LEU A 12 -15.10 -4.08 -14.01
N ALA A 13 -14.33 -5.08 -14.44
CA ALA A 13 -13.51 -5.84 -13.53
C ALA A 13 -12.43 -4.87 -13.01
N ALA A 14 -12.44 -4.58 -11.71
CA ALA A 14 -11.30 -3.95 -11.07
C ALA A 14 -10.11 -4.92 -11.20
N VAL A 15 -9.08 -4.53 -11.94
CA VAL A 15 -7.81 -5.24 -11.93
C VAL A 15 -7.16 -4.89 -10.60
N TYR A 16 -7.19 -5.81 -9.64
CA TYR A 16 -6.35 -5.73 -8.46
C TYR A 16 -4.90 -6.01 -8.89
N ALA A 17 -3.95 -5.21 -8.42
CA ALA A 17 -2.54 -5.50 -8.66
C ALA A 17 -2.18 -6.76 -7.89
N ASP A 18 -1.54 -7.72 -8.56
CA ASP A 18 -0.93 -8.88 -7.89
C ASP A 18 0.12 -8.37 -6.88
N ASP A 19 0.33 -9.11 -5.79
CA ASP A 19 1.31 -8.74 -4.78
C ASP A 19 2.69 -8.57 -5.41
N PHE A 20 3.37 -7.47 -5.08
CA PHE A 20 4.73 -7.23 -5.52
C PHE A 20 5.70 -7.42 -4.37
N CYS A 21 6.71 -8.26 -4.61
CA CYS A 21 7.67 -8.72 -3.60
C CYS A 21 9.09 -8.19 -3.84
N ASP A 22 9.34 -7.51 -4.95
CA ASP A 22 10.64 -6.96 -5.26
C ASP A 22 10.95 -5.73 -4.38
N GLN A 23 12.24 -5.46 -4.20
CA GLN A 23 12.75 -4.45 -3.26
C GLN A 23 12.09 -3.07 -3.46
N TRP A 24 11.84 -2.70 -4.72
CA TRP A 24 11.35 -1.38 -5.14
C TRP A 24 10.00 -1.45 -5.84
N GLY A 25 9.25 -2.53 -5.63
CA GLY A 25 7.94 -2.73 -6.24
C GLY A 25 6.97 -1.63 -5.82
N THR A 26 6.10 -1.24 -6.75
CA THR A 26 5.11 -0.19 -6.53
C THR A 26 3.79 -0.47 -7.20
N ALA A 27 2.70 0.06 -6.64
CA ALA A 27 1.42 0.26 -7.32
C ALA A 27 1.03 1.73 -7.29
N THR A 28 0.77 2.31 -8.46
CA THR A 28 0.36 3.72 -8.59
C THR A 28 -1.14 3.83 -8.78
N THR A 29 -1.77 4.73 -8.03
CA THR A 29 -3.18 5.13 -8.19
C THR A 29 -3.24 6.62 -8.53
N ASP A 30 -4.44 7.19 -8.66
CA ASP A 30 -4.59 8.62 -8.97
C ASP A 30 -3.96 9.52 -7.90
N ASN A 31 -4.10 9.16 -6.61
CA ASN A 31 -3.69 9.99 -5.49
C ASN A 31 -2.54 9.41 -4.67
N TYR A 32 -2.17 8.15 -4.87
CA TYR A 32 -1.16 7.49 -4.06
C TYR A 32 -0.16 6.69 -4.89
N ILE A 33 1.05 6.56 -4.39
CA ILE A 33 1.99 5.51 -4.80
C ILE A 33 2.21 4.62 -3.59
N LEU A 34 1.82 3.35 -3.72
CA LEU A 34 2.10 2.31 -2.73
C LEU A 34 3.47 1.71 -3.03
N TYR A 35 4.37 1.71 -2.04
CA TYR A 35 5.73 1.18 -2.17
C TYR A 35 5.94 -0.07 -1.31
N ASN A 36 6.71 -1.03 -1.81
CA ASN A 36 7.22 -2.14 -0.98
C ASN A 36 8.39 -1.66 -0.10
N ASN A 37 9.31 -0.91 -0.71
CA ASN A 37 10.41 -0.18 -0.07
C ASN A 37 11.21 -1.04 0.93
N LEU A 38 11.82 -2.11 0.43
CA LEU A 38 12.67 -3.01 1.23
C LEU A 38 14.12 -2.49 1.32
N TRP A 39 14.28 -1.20 1.63
CA TRP A 39 15.57 -0.49 1.60
C TRP A 39 16.63 -1.12 2.53
N GLY A 40 16.20 -1.78 3.59
CA GLY A 40 17.05 -2.41 4.60
C GLY A 40 17.09 -3.94 4.52
N GLU A 41 16.58 -4.56 3.45
CA GLU A 41 16.49 -6.03 3.37
C GLU A 41 17.85 -6.72 3.54
N SER A 42 18.92 -6.07 3.09
CA SER A 42 20.30 -6.58 3.20
C SER A 42 20.81 -6.68 4.63
N TYR A 43 20.17 -6.01 5.60
CA TYR A 43 20.50 -6.17 7.02
C TYR A 43 19.91 -7.44 7.62
N ALA A 44 18.87 -8.00 6.99
CA ALA A 44 18.26 -9.24 7.46
C ALA A 44 19.20 -10.41 7.19
N THR A 45 19.21 -11.39 8.10
CA THR A 45 19.87 -12.67 7.84
C THR A 45 19.04 -13.56 6.92
N SER A 46 17.71 -13.36 6.94
CA SER A 46 16.74 -14.03 6.07
C SER A 46 15.39 -13.32 6.17
N GLY A 47 14.55 -13.52 5.16
CA GLY A 47 13.20 -12.98 5.15
C GLY A 47 12.74 -12.59 3.74
N SER A 48 11.50 -12.15 3.65
CA SER A 48 10.89 -11.62 2.44
C SER A 48 9.68 -10.78 2.81
N GLN A 49 9.26 -9.90 1.91
CA GLN A 49 8.07 -9.09 2.07
C GLN A 49 7.40 -8.85 0.73
N CYS A 50 6.07 -8.96 0.71
CA CYS A 50 5.23 -8.60 -0.42
C CYS A 50 4.20 -7.56 0.01
N THR A 51 3.85 -6.66 -0.89
CA THR A 51 2.87 -5.60 -0.68
C THR A 51 1.85 -5.64 -1.81
N GLY A 52 0.58 -5.44 -1.47
CA GLY A 52 -0.54 -5.56 -2.40
C GLY A 52 -1.53 -4.40 -2.26
N LEU A 53 -2.07 -3.93 -3.39
CA LEU A 53 -3.11 -2.91 -3.42
C LEU A 53 -4.50 -3.58 -3.42
N ASP A 54 -5.28 -3.37 -2.36
CA ASP A 54 -6.63 -3.95 -2.25
C ASP A 54 -7.68 -3.09 -2.93
N SER A 55 -7.64 -1.76 -2.76
CA SER A 55 -8.55 -0.84 -3.44
C SER A 55 -8.08 0.62 -3.38
N SER A 56 -8.57 1.43 -4.31
CA SER A 56 -8.40 2.88 -4.28
C SER A 56 -9.64 3.58 -4.84
N SER A 57 -10.12 4.58 -4.10
CA SER A 57 -11.29 5.39 -4.50
C SER A 57 -11.18 6.77 -3.87
N GLY A 58 -11.07 7.81 -4.71
CA GLY A 58 -10.88 9.19 -4.24
C GLY A 58 -9.65 9.31 -3.34
N SER A 59 -9.84 9.88 -2.15
CA SER A 59 -8.79 10.05 -1.13
C SER A 59 -8.66 8.86 -0.17
N THR A 60 -9.16 7.68 -0.55
CA THR A 60 -9.08 6.46 0.27
C THR A 60 -8.33 5.38 -0.49
N ILE A 61 -7.40 4.74 0.22
CA ILE A 61 -6.61 3.60 -0.25
C ILE A 61 -6.68 2.48 0.79
N SER A 62 -6.85 1.24 0.33
CA SER A 62 -6.71 0.03 1.14
C SER A 62 -5.63 -0.82 0.52
N TRP A 63 -4.76 -1.35 1.37
CA TRP A 63 -3.62 -2.14 0.96
C TRP A 63 -3.17 -3.00 2.14
N HIS A 64 -2.33 -3.98 1.83
CA HIS A 64 -1.75 -4.85 2.82
C HIS A 64 -0.27 -5.11 2.54
N THR A 65 0.45 -5.56 3.55
CA THR A 65 1.80 -6.10 3.40
C THR A 65 1.98 -7.31 4.29
N ASN A 66 2.60 -8.35 3.74
CA ASN A 66 2.94 -9.58 4.45
C ASN A 66 4.45 -9.71 4.47
N TRP A 67 5.04 -9.97 5.64
CA TRP A 67 6.49 -10.02 5.78
C TRP A 67 6.95 -11.05 6.80
N THR A 68 8.16 -11.55 6.57
CA THR A 68 8.95 -12.28 7.55
C THR A 68 10.36 -11.72 7.51
N TRP A 69 10.93 -11.40 8.68
CA TRP A 69 12.30 -10.87 8.77
C TRP A 69 13.02 -11.45 9.98
N ALA A 70 14.30 -11.77 9.83
CA ALA A 70 15.15 -12.25 10.91
C ALA A 70 16.50 -11.53 10.93
N GLY A 71 17.13 -11.50 12.11
CA GLY A 71 18.45 -10.90 12.32
C GLY A 71 18.44 -9.37 12.41
N ALA A 72 19.59 -8.81 12.80
CA ALA A 72 19.83 -7.37 12.95
C ALA A 72 18.67 -6.65 13.68
N SER A 73 18.47 -6.97 14.96
CA SER A 73 17.30 -6.57 15.76
C SER A 73 17.10 -5.07 15.94
N SER A 74 18.12 -4.26 15.62
CA SER A 74 18.09 -2.80 15.69
C SER A 74 18.05 -2.11 14.32
N ASN A 75 17.95 -2.86 13.22
CA ASN A 75 17.95 -2.33 11.87
C ASN A 75 16.58 -2.54 11.24
N VAL A 76 15.95 -1.44 10.82
CA VAL A 76 14.72 -1.49 10.03
C VAL A 76 15.00 -2.17 8.69
N LYS A 77 14.09 -3.04 8.25
CA LYS A 77 14.24 -3.85 7.02
C LYS A 77 13.52 -3.24 5.82
N SER A 78 12.40 -2.57 6.07
CA SER A 78 11.56 -2.00 5.03
C SER A 78 10.72 -0.87 5.61
N TYR A 79 10.08 -0.10 4.74
CA TYR A 79 9.02 0.83 5.11
C TYR A 79 7.98 0.88 3.99
N ALA A 80 7.19 -0.18 3.86
CA ALA A 80 6.07 -0.20 2.92
C ALA A 80 5.06 0.87 3.32
N ASN A 81 4.68 1.72 2.37
CA ASN A 81 3.87 2.90 2.65
C ASN A 81 3.05 3.34 1.44
N ALA A 82 1.89 3.96 1.70
CA ALA A 82 1.10 4.66 0.71
C ALA A 82 1.44 6.15 0.73
N ALA A 83 2.25 6.60 -0.22
CA ALA A 83 2.67 7.99 -0.35
C ALA A 83 1.62 8.80 -1.11
N LEU A 84 1.10 9.86 -0.51
CA LEU A 84 0.23 10.83 -1.19
C LEU A 84 0.99 11.53 -2.33
N GLN A 85 0.37 11.61 -3.50
CA GLN A 85 0.87 12.39 -4.63
C GLN A 85 0.29 13.81 -4.55
N PHE A 86 1.17 14.81 -4.39
CA PHE A 86 0.79 16.22 -4.33
C PHE A 86 1.97 17.10 -4.72
N ASP A 87 1.67 18.32 -5.19
CA ASP A 87 2.70 19.32 -5.43
C ASP A 87 3.23 19.88 -4.10
N ALA A 88 4.55 20.05 -3.99
CA ALA A 88 5.14 20.63 -2.80
C ALA A 88 4.59 22.05 -2.52
N VAL A 89 4.12 22.27 -1.30
CA VAL A 89 3.56 23.54 -0.83
C VAL A 89 4.26 24.03 0.44
N GLN A 90 4.26 25.35 0.68
CA GLN A 90 4.80 25.89 1.93
C GLN A 90 3.84 25.61 3.10
N LEU A 91 4.39 25.23 4.25
CA LEU A 91 3.59 24.95 5.46
C LEU A 91 2.68 26.12 5.85
N SER A 92 3.14 27.36 5.65
CA SER A 92 2.35 28.58 5.92
C SER A 92 1.09 28.73 5.06
N SER A 93 0.99 28.00 3.93
CA SER A 93 -0.18 27.99 3.04
C SER A 93 -1.17 26.88 3.35
N ILE A 94 -0.81 25.92 4.21
CA ILE A 94 -1.64 24.76 4.55
C ILE A 94 -2.58 25.13 5.69
N SER A 95 -3.89 24.99 5.46
CA SER A 95 -4.90 25.17 6.50
C SER A 95 -5.21 23.87 7.26
N SER A 96 -5.13 22.71 6.60
CA SER A 96 -5.38 21.40 7.21
C SER A 96 -4.72 20.26 6.42
N ILE A 97 -4.45 19.16 7.11
CA ILE A 97 -4.04 17.86 6.53
C ILE A 97 -4.90 16.78 7.21
N PRO A 98 -6.19 16.68 6.86
CA PRO A 98 -7.06 15.68 7.47
C PRO A 98 -6.61 14.28 7.03
N THR A 99 -6.52 13.36 7.99
CA THR A 99 -6.16 11.96 7.73
C THR A 99 -6.93 11.03 8.64
N THR A 100 -7.14 9.80 8.20
CA THR A 100 -7.69 8.70 8.99
C THR A 100 -6.91 7.45 8.59
N MET A 101 -6.52 6.65 9.59
CA MET A 101 -5.79 5.42 9.39
C MET A 101 -6.39 4.35 10.29
N ASP A 102 -7.02 3.36 9.67
CA ASP A 102 -7.49 2.14 10.31
C ASP A 102 -6.57 1.00 9.87
N TYR A 103 -5.97 0.29 10.83
CA TYR A 103 -5.06 -0.82 10.55
C TYR A 103 -5.21 -1.94 11.58
N SER A 104 -4.79 -3.13 11.19
CA SER A 104 -4.69 -4.31 12.05
C SER A 104 -3.40 -5.06 11.76
N LEU A 105 -2.78 -5.64 12.78
CA LEU A 105 -1.64 -6.53 12.65
C LEU A 105 -2.04 -7.93 13.12
N ASP A 106 -1.84 -8.93 12.27
CA ASP A 106 -1.99 -10.34 12.61
C ASP A 106 -0.61 -11.01 12.59
N TYR A 107 -0.28 -11.78 13.63
CA TYR A 107 1.05 -12.37 13.82
C TYR A 107 0.98 -13.63 14.70
N SER A 108 1.82 -14.63 14.38
CA SER A 108 1.92 -15.89 15.14
C SER A 108 2.95 -15.87 16.26
N ASP A 109 4.01 -15.06 16.12
CA ASP A 109 5.21 -15.11 16.97
C ASP A 109 5.51 -13.72 17.60
N THR A 110 6.79 -13.39 17.80
CA THR A 110 7.18 -12.06 18.28
C THR A 110 7.27 -11.10 17.11
N ILE A 111 6.57 -9.97 17.22
CA ILE A 111 6.64 -8.85 16.29
C ILE A 111 7.45 -7.71 16.91
N VAL A 112 8.40 -7.16 16.14
CA VAL A 112 9.12 -5.91 16.45
C VAL A 112 8.98 -5.00 15.24
N ALA A 113 7.98 -4.12 15.29
CA ALA A 113 7.63 -3.19 14.22
C ALA A 113 6.99 -1.92 14.79
N ASP A 114 6.99 -0.86 14.00
CA ASP A 114 6.19 0.33 14.21
C ASP A 114 5.14 0.49 13.10
N VAL A 115 4.14 1.34 13.36
CA VAL A 115 3.19 1.83 12.37
C VAL A 115 3.19 3.34 12.50
N SER A 116 3.63 4.04 11.46
CA SER A 116 3.91 5.49 11.47
C SER A 116 3.48 6.19 10.18
#